data_AF-A0A9P8A8F9-F1
#
_entry.id   AF-A0A9P8A8F9-F1
#
_cell.length_a   1.000
_cell.length_b   1.000
_cell.length_c   1.000
_cell.angle_alpha   90.00
_cell.angle_beta   90.00
_cell.angle_gamma   90.00
#
_symmetry.space_group_name_H-M   'P 1'
#
loop_
_entity.id
_entity.type
_entity.pdbx_description
1 polymer ?
#
loop_
_entity_poly.entity_id
_entity_poly.type
_entity_poly.pdbx_seq_one_letter_code
_entity_poly.pdbx_strand_id
1 'polypeptide(L)'
;MCRIVRKNEGMDKRMYPTYELYLEEPTSQGRVFLLRATKRKRSRGSYYAITSDMDNLGDYDQRASDTKYGVLGKLRSNFLGTAFNVYSNGRNPFSGGENVNEPAQATTTTTTAQMSAAEVEMKKMKDHKNKSLPVRQELGAVIYNPNVLGLKGPRKMTILMNTMTSEGHMVERRPTQVKDTLIGRMTAGDTTDLLVLRNKSPQWNDDTNSFVLNFGGRVSLASVKNFQIVHDNDLDYIIMQFGRTSQDNFTMDCQYPMTPFQAFAFALTSFDAKLACE
;
A
#
# COMPACT_ATOMS: atom_id res chain seq x y z
N MET A 1 -18.75 -2.15 -3.91
CA MET A 1 -17.86 -2.92 -4.81
C MET A 1 -17.03 -1.94 -5.60
N CYS A 2 -15.74 -2.19 -5.82
CA CYS A 2 -14.87 -1.25 -6.54
C CYS A 2 -14.09 -1.93 -7.68
N ARG A 3 -13.60 -1.10 -8.59
CA ARG A 3 -12.73 -1.47 -9.71
C ARG A 3 -11.44 -0.66 -9.64
N ILE A 4 -10.30 -1.34 -9.79
CA ILE A 4 -9.01 -0.70 -10.04
C ILE A 4 -8.69 -0.82 -11.53
N VAL A 5 -8.37 0.30 -12.16
CA VAL A 5 -7.90 0.37 -13.55
C VAL A 5 -6.45 0.83 -13.55
N ARG A 6 -5.58 0.07 -14.21
CA ARG A 6 -4.18 0.46 -14.43
C ARG A 6 -4.08 1.24 -15.74
N LYS A 7 -3.54 2.46 -15.69
CA LYS A 7 -3.29 3.32 -16.84
C LYS A 7 -1.80 3.27 -17.20
N ASN A 8 -1.50 2.71 -18.38
CA ASN A 8 -0.12 2.49 -18.87
C ASN A 8 0.23 3.33 -20.12
N GLU A 9 -0.55 4.37 -20.43
CA GLU A 9 -0.38 5.13 -21.68
C GLU A 9 0.85 6.06 -21.64
N GLY A 10 1.82 5.79 -22.52
CA GLY A 10 3.07 6.55 -22.70
C GLY A 10 4.33 5.74 -22.36
N MET A 11 5.47 6.08 -22.99
CA MET A 11 6.74 5.33 -22.86
C MET A 11 7.20 5.17 -21.39
N ASP A 12 7.04 6.20 -20.56
CA ASP A 12 7.43 6.16 -19.14
C ASP A 12 6.44 5.40 -18.23
N LYS A 13 5.16 5.33 -18.61
CA LYS A 13 4.10 4.77 -17.75
C LYS A 13 4.11 3.24 -17.70
N ARG A 14 4.91 2.59 -18.56
CA ARG A 14 5.19 1.14 -18.46
C ARG A 14 6.03 0.80 -17.22
N MET A 15 6.89 1.71 -16.77
CA MET A 15 7.70 1.55 -15.55
C MET A 15 7.10 2.26 -14.32
N TYR A 16 6.29 3.30 -14.55
CA TYR A 16 5.64 4.09 -13.49
C TYR A 16 4.14 4.22 -13.76
N PRO A 17 3.38 3.12 -13.60
CA PRO A 17 1.95 3.12 -13.88
C PRO A 17 1.17 4.01 -12.91
N THR A 18 0.03 4.51 -13.41
CA THR A 18 -1.01 5.14 -12.60
C THR A 18 -2.14 4.15 -12.39
N TYR A 19 -2.73 4.15 -11.20
CA TYR A 19 -3.87 3.31 -10.86
C TYR A 19 -5.04 4.20 -10.45
N GLU A 20 -6.24 3.87 -10.91
CA GLU A 20 -7.46 4.60 -10.60
C GLU A 20 -8.47 3.65 -9.96
N LEU A 21 -9.05 4.07 -8.86
CA LEU A 21 -10.10 3.38 -8.13
C LEU A 21 -11.45 4.01 -8.47
N TYR A 22 -12.40 3.14 -8.81
CA TYR A 22 -13.78 3.52 -9.08
C TYR A 22 -14.73 2.71 -8.21
N LEU A 23 -15.79 3.35 -7.70
CA LEU A 23 -16.96 2.66 -7.18
C LEU A 23 -17.77 2.12 -8.36
N GLU A 24 -18.16 0.85 -8.28
CA GLU A 24 -19.08 0.23 -9.24
C GLU A 24 -20.51 0.36 -8.72
N GLU A 25 -21.38 0.95 -9.52
CA GLU A 25 -22.81 0.96 -9.23
C GLU A 25 -23.45 -0.36 -9.68
N PRO A 26 -24.25 -1.04 -8.84
CA PRO A 26 -24.84 -2.33 -9.19
C PRO A 26 -25.83 -2.27 -10.37
N THR A 27 -26.49 -1.12 -10.55
CA THR A 27 -27.65 -0.97 -11.44
C THR A 27 -27.35 -0.11 -12.68
N SER A 28 -26.17 0.49 -12.77
CA SER A 28 -25.77 1.33 -13.90
C SER A 28 -24.44 0.84 -14.47
N GLN A 29 -24.19 1.11 -15.76
CA GLN A 29 -22.84 0.93 -16.32
C GLN A 29 -21.87 2.05 -15.86
N GLY A 30 -22.34 2.96 -15.01
CA GLY A 30 -21.60 4.08 -14.47
C GLY A 30 -20.54 3.64 -13.47
N ARG A 31 -19.51 4.48 -13.34
CA ARG A 31 -18.43 4.32 -12.37
C ARG A 31 -18.13 5.67 -11.77
N VAL A 32 -18.09 5.73 -10.44
CA VAL A 32 -17.74 6.97 -9.72
C VAL A 32 -16.26 6.91 -9.38
N PHE A 33 -15.48 7.89 -9.83
CA PHE A 33 -14.06 8.00 -9.48
C PHE A 33 -13.92 8.23 -7.97
N LEU A 34 -12.98 7.54 -7.33
CA LEU A 34 -12.68 7.68 -5.91
C LEU A 34 -11.26 8.18 -5.66
N LEU A 35 -10.26 7.47 -6.18
CA LEU A 35 -8.85 7.70 -5.87
C LEU A 35 -7.97 7.42 -7.08
N ARG A 36 -6.84 8.13 -7.14
CA ARG A 36 -5.73 7.85 -8.07
C ARG A 36 -4.45 7.65 -7.28
N ALA A 37 -3.65 6.66 -7.68
CA ALA A 37 -2.32 6.42 -7.15
C ALA A 37 -1.28 6.47 -8.27
N THR A 38 -0.22 7.25 -8.07
CA THR A 38 0.88 7.39 -9.04
C THR A 38 2.19 6.96 -8.40
N LYS A 39 2.89 6.03 -9.05
CA LYS A 39 4.21 5.58 -8.61
C LYS A 39 5.25 6.66 -8.89
N ARG A 40 6.03 7.06 -7.87
CA ARG A 40 7.08 8.08 -8.02
C ARG A 40 8.32 7.52 -8.71
N LYS A 41 8.90 8.33 -9.60
CA LYS A 41 10.22 8.09 -10.19
C LYS A 41 11.32 8.29 -9.12
N ARG A 42 12.46 7.62 -9.29
CA ARG A 42 13.70 7.82 -8.49
C ARG A 42 13.56 7.64 -6.96
N SER A 43 12.69 6.73 -6.51
CA SER A 43 12.61 6.34 -5.10
C SER A 43 13.46 5.08 -4.83
N ARG A 44 14.11 4.98 -3.65
CA ARG A 44 14.91 3.79 -3.27
C ARG A 44 14.08 2.49 -3.19
N GLY A 45 12.78 2.61 -3.02
CA GLY A 45 11.80 1.53 -3.12
C GLY A 45 10.54 2.05 -3.79
N SER A 46 9.49 1.25 -3.78
CA SER A 46 8.19 1.68 -4.27
C SER A 46 7.60 2.78 -3.41
N TYR A 47 7.16 3.84 -4.08
CA TYR A 47 6.49 4.98 -3.46
C TYR A 47 5.30 5.32 -4.34
N TYR A 48 4.10 5.30 -3.75
CA TYR A 48 2.89 5.84 -4.39
C TYR A 48 2.37 7.05 -3.63
N ALA A 49 2.02 8.11 -4.37
CA ALA A 49 1.19 9.18 -3.85
C ALA A 49 -0.26 8.89 -4.23
N ILE A 50 -1.19 9.01 -3.27
CA ILE A 50 -2.61 8.74 -3.44
C ILE A 50 -3.40 10.05 -3.26
N THR A 51 -4.28 10.35 -4.21
CA THR A 51 -5.09 11.58 -4.28
C THR A 51 -6.53 11.27 -4.68
N SER A 52 -7.48 12.11 -4.28
CA SER A 52 -8.87 12.11 -4.79
C SER A 52 -9.09 13.12 -5.92
N ASP A 53 -8.02 13.75 -6.41
CA ASP A 53 -8.08 14.71 -7.50
C ASP A 53 -8.00 13.98 -8.85
N MET A 54 -9.10 14.06 -9.61
CA MET A 54 -9.21 13.43 -10.93
C MET A 54 -8.49 14.24 -12.02
N ASP A 55 -8.47 15.56 -11.90
CA ASP A 55 -8.11 16.50 -12.97
C ASP A 55 -6.62 16.85 -12.99
N ASN A 56 -5.94 16.68 -11.85
CA ASN A 56 -4.49 16.79 -11.77
C ASN A 56 -3.81 15.57 -12.44
N LEU A 57 -3.84 15.56 -13.78
CA LEU A 57 -3.27 14.58 -14.71
C LEU A 57 -1.77 14.80 -15.00
N GLY A 58 -1.20 15.90 -14.51
CA GLY A 58 0.22 16.20 -14.72
C GLY A 58 1.11 15.09 -14.17
N ASP A 59 2.22 14.80 -14.85
CA ASP A 59 3.28 13.93 -14.33
C ASP A 59 3.54 14.40 -12.90
N TYR A 60 3.18 13.57 -11.90
CA TYR A 60 3.49 13.85 -10.51
C TYR A 60 5.01 13.66 -10.39
N ASP A 61 5.73 14.62 -10.98
CA ASP A 61 7.16 14.70 -11.00
C ASP A 61 7.59 15.32 -9.66
N GLN A 62 8.79 14.98 -9.23
CA GLN A 62 9.40 15.18 -7.91
C GLN A 62 9.34 16.63 -7.35
N ARG A 63 8.86 17.59 -8.15
CA ARG A 63 8.69 19.02 -7.85
C ARG A 63 7.29 19.39 -7.35
N ALA A 64 6.32 18.50 -7.51
CA ALA A 64 4.99 18.60 -6.96
C ALA A 64 5.00 18.54 -5.41
N SER A 65 4.74 19.64 -4.71
CA SER A 65 4.53 19.58 -3.26
C SER A 65 3.25 18.79 -2.96
N ASP A 66 3.24 17.97 -1.90
CA ASP A 66 2.06 17.19 -1.49
C ASP A 66 0.80 18.07 -1.34
N THR A 67 0.99 19.35 -0.98
CA THR A 67 -0.05 20.39 -0.87
C THR A 67 -0.65 20.85 -2.21
N LYS A 68 0.07 20.75 -3.34
CA LYS A 68 -0.41 21.24 -4.64
C LYS A 68 -1.33 20.23 -5.35
N TYR A 69 -1.26 18.95 -4.96
CA TYR A 69 -1.94 17.84 -5.66
C TYR A 69 -3.02 17.14 -4.82
N GLY A 70 -3.44 17.77 -3.70
CA GLY A 70 -4.45 17.19 -2.81
C GLY A 70 -4.08 15.79 -2.32
N VAL A 71 -2.79 15.51 -2.06
CA VAL A 71 -2.37 14.16 -1.64
C VAL A 71 -3.01 13.83 -0.31
N LEU A 72 -3.79 12.75 -0.29
CA LEU A 72 -4.48 12.24 0.90
C LEU A 72 -3.57 11.34 1.72
N GLY A 73 -2.70 10.59 1.05
CA GLY A 73 -1.74 9.73 1.72
C GLY A 73 -0.75 9.08 0.77
N LYS A 74 0.13 8.25 1.34
CA LYS A 74 1.32 7.73 0.68
C LYS A 74 1.51 6.26 1.03
N LEU A 75 1.86 5.44 0.04
CA LEU A 75 2.31 4.07 0.24
C LEU A 75 3.83 4.03 0.00
N ARG A 76 4.59 3.44 0.92
CA ARG A 76 6.05 3.33 0.81
C ARG A 76 6.50 1.92 1.14
N SER A 77 7.31 1.32 0.27
CA SER A 77 7.95 0.02 0.51
C SER A 77 9.31 0.15 1.19
N ASN A 78 9.81 -0.97 1.70
CA ASN A 78 11.24 -1.18 1.91
C ASN A 78 11.94 -1.46 0.58
N PHE A 79 13.28 -1.53 0.59
CA PHE A 79 14.08 -1.79 -0.60
C PHE A 79 13.71 -3.11 -1.30
N LEU A 80 13.48 -4.18 -0.52
CA LEU A 80 13.20 -5.52 -1.06
C LEU A 80 11.77 -5.71 -1.59
N GLY A 81 10.86 -4.77 -1.31
CA GLY A 81 9.44 -4.92 -1.64
C GLY A 81 8.72 -5.97 -0.80
N THR A 82 9.24 -6.28 0.40
CA THR A 82 8.65 -7.25 1.34
C THR A 82 7.86 -6.59 2.46
N ALA A 83 8.05 -5.30 2.70
CA ALA A 83 7.31 -4.53 3.69
C ALA A 83 6.84 -3.21 3.10
N PHE A 84 5.61 -2.80 3.43
CA PHE A 84 4.99 -1.58 2.96
C PHE A 84 4.25 -0.89 4.10
N ASN A 85 4.31 0.45 4.14
CA ASN A 85 3.57 1.28 5.08
C ASN A 85 2.69 2.27 4.34
N VAL A 86 1.47 2.43 4.82
CA VAL A 86 0.48 3.41 4.35
C VAL A 86 0.43 4.55 5.36
N TYR A 87 0.61 5.77 4.88
CA TYR A 87 0.63 6.97 5.70
C TYR A 87 -0.45 7.96 5.28
N SER A 88 -0.99 8.70 6.24
CA SER A 88 -1.74 9.92 5.95
C SER A 88 -0.82 10.99 5.33
N ASN A 89 -1.41 12.05 4.79
CA ASN A 89 -0.65 13.26 4.53
C ASN A 89 -0.16 13.87 5.86
N GLY A 90 1.13 14.19 5.92
CA GLY A 90 1.80 14.63 7.15
C GLY A 90 3.32 14.52 7.03
N ARG A 91 4.03 15.13 7.99
CA ARG A 91 5.49 15.13 8.02
C ARG A 91 6.03 13.78 8.51
N ASN A 92 7.16 13.36 7.95
CA ASN A 92 7.90 12.22 8.47
C ASN A 92 8.58 12.60 9.79
N PRO A 93 8.31 11.90 10.92
CA PRO A 93 8.94 12.23 12.20
C PRO A 93 10.40 11.77 12.30
N PHE A 94 10.83 10.82 11.47
CA PHE A 94 12.19 10.27 11.49
C PHE A 94 13.13 11.14 10.64
N SER A 95 14.03 11.87 11.31
CA SER A 95 15.11 12.64 10.68
C SER A 95 16.31 11.73 10.35
N GLY A 96 16.98 11.95 9.22
CA GLY A 96 18.32 11.38 8.99
C GLY A 96 18.41 10.09 8.18
N GLY A 97 17.33 9.64 7.53
CA GLY A 97 17.41 8.50 6.60
C GLY A 97 17.21 7.11 7.23
N GLU A 98 16.75 7.04 8.49
CA GLU A 98 16.20 5.80 9.03
C GLU A 98 15.03 5.33 8.16
N ASN A 99 15.25 4.24 7.44
CA ASN A 99 14.19 3.54 6.72
C ASN A 99 13.39 2.73 7.74
N VAL A 100 12.29 3.31 8.21
CA VAL A 100 11.30 2.68 9.10
C VAL A 100 10.76 1.35 8.58
N ASN A 101 10.91 1.11 7.28
CA ASN A 101 10.41 -0.09 6.61
C ASN A 101 11.49 -1.19 6.55
N GLU A 102 12.73 -0.92 6.96
CA GLU A 102 13.80 -1.91 6.97
C GLU A 102 13.95 -2.57 8.34
N PRO A 103 14.20 -3.89 8.40
CA PRO A 103 14.59 -4.53 9.64
C PRO A 103 15.87 -3.89 10.18
N ALA A 104 16.01 -3.82 11.50
CA ALA A 104 16.99 -3.02 12.25
C ALA A 104 18.49 -3.27 11.93
N GLN A 105 18.84 -4.12 10.97
CA GLN A 105 20.21 -4.54 10.66
C GLN A 105 20.80 -3.99 9.36
N ALA A 106 20.09 -3.13 8.62
CA ALA A 106 20.57 -2.60 7.34
C ALA A 106 20.88 -1.09 7.37
N THR A 107 21.78 -0.66 8.27
CA THR A 107 22.31 0.71 8.24
C THR A 107 23.39 0.82 7.17
N THR A 108 23.01 1.16 5.93
CA THR A 108 23.98 1.55 4.89
C THR A 108 24.21 3.06 4.93
N THR A 109 25.44 3.44 5.27
CA THR A 109 26.01 4.78 5.12
C THR A 109 25.74 5.34 3.73
N THR A 110 24.93 6.40 3.65
CA THR A 110 24.63 7.08 2.39
C THR A 110 25.74 8.07 2.08
N THR A 111 26.45 7.84 0.97
CA THR A 111 27.47 8.73 0.41
C THR A 111 26.83 10.07 0.01
N THR A 112 27.32 11.17 0.59
CA THR A 112 26.88 12.54 0.28
C THR A 112 27.36 12.96 -1.11
N ALA A 113 26.46 13.00 -2.08
CA ALA A 113 26.66 13.76 -3.31
C ALA A 113 26.61 15.27 -2.99
N GLN A 114 27.55 16.05 -3.53
CA GLN A 114 27.56 17.51 -3.37
C GLN A 114 26.37 18.12 -4.11
N MET A 115 25.46 18.75 -3.37
CA MET A 115 24.31 19.47 -3.94
C MET A 115 24.72 20.90 -4.32
N SER A 116 24.11 21.43 -5.38
CA SER A 116 24.27 22.85 -5.76
C SER A 116 23.61 23.80 -4.75
N ALA A 117 24.04 25.06 -4.71
CA ALA A 117 23.49 26.07 -3.79
C ALA A 117 21.97 26.29 -3.97
N ALA A 118 21.48 26.26 -5.20
CA ALA A 118 20.04 26.36 -5.51
C ALA A 118 19.25 25.14 -5.00
N GLU A 119 19.81 23.93 -5.06
CA GLU A 119 19.20 22.73 -4.49
C GLU A 119 19.18 22.77 -2.96
N VAL A 120 20.23 23.31 -2.34
CA VAL A 120 20.30 23.53 -0.89
C VAL A 120 19.20 24.50 -0.44
N GLU A 121 19.00 25.61 -1.15
CA GLU A 121 17.99 26.61 -0.83
C GLU A 121 16.55 26.10 -1.04
N MET A 122 16.32 25.38 -2.15
CA MET A 122 15.04 24.71 -2.41
C MET A 122 14.73 23.64 -1.36
N LYS A 123 15.75 22.89 -0.90
CA LYS A 123 15.62 21.91 0.18
C LYS A 123 15.26 22.58 1.50
N LYS A 124 15.91 23.70 1.86
CA LYS A 124 15.58 24.48 3.07
C LYS A 124 14.13 24.99 3.07
N MET A 125 13.62 25.48 1.93
CA MET A 125 12.21 25.89 1.81
C MET A 125 11.23 24.72 1.92
N LYS A 126 11.54 23.57 1.30
CA LYS A 126 10.74 22.34 1.43
C LYS A 126 10.73 21.82 2.87
N ASP A 127 11.88 21.86 3.55
CA ASP A 127 12.02 21.42 4.93
C ASP A 127 11.23 22.32 5.90
N HIS A 128 11.19 23.64 5.67
CA HIS A 128 10.36 24.56 6.44
C HIS A 128 8.85 24.30 6.25
N LYS A 129 8.39 24.15 5.00
CA LYS A 129 6.98 23.79 4.73
C LYS A 129 6.60 22.39 5.24
N ASN A 130 7.56 21.46 5.32
CA ASN A 130 7.33 20.13 5.85
C ASN A 130 7.25 20.13 7.39
N LYS A 131 7.99 21.02 8.07
CA LYS A 131 7.91 21.16 9.54
C LYS A 131 6.56 21.66 10.04
N SER A 132 5.79 22.40 9.24
CA SER A 132 4.47 22.91 9.64
C SER A 132 3.34 21.88 9.57
N LEU A 133 3.55 20.73 8.92
CA LEU A 133 2.54 19.66 8.86
C LEU A 133 2.54 18.83 10.15
N PRO A 134 1.38 18.30 10.58
CA PRO A 134 1.35 17.35 11.69
C PRO A 134 2.16 16.09 11.34
N VAL A 135 2.70 15.40 12.35
CA VAL A 135 3.38 14.10 12.18
C VAL A 135 2.42 13.15 11.47
N ARG A 136 2.82 12.49 10.38
CA ARG A 136 1.94 11.57 9.65
C ARG A 136 1.39 10.44 10.54
N GLN A 137 0.15 10.05 10.28
CA GLN A 137 -0.45 8.85 10.87
C GLN A 137 -0.04 7.62 10.06
N GLU A 138 0.10 6.47 10.73
CA GLU A 138 0.14 5.16 10.05
C GLU A 138 -1.28 4.61 9.90
N LEU A 139 -1.69 4.42 8.65
CA LEU A 139 -3.02 3.92 8.28
C LEU A 139 -3.00 2.40 8.06
N GLY A 140 -1.83 1.79 7.99
CA GLY A 140 -1.70 0.35 7.86
C GLY A 140 -0.33 -0.06 7.34
N ALA A 141 -0.01 -1.33 7.45
CA ALA A 141 1.20 -1.90 6.87
C ALA A 141 0.92 -3.27 6.25
N VAL A 142 1.74 -3.65 5.27
CA VAL A 142 1.69 -4.97 4.63
C VAL A 142 3.08 -5.60 4.73
N ILE A 143 3.13 -6.84 5.20
CA ILE A 143 4.34 -7.66 5.26
C ILE A 143 4.11 -8.89 4.38
N TYR A 144 5.05 -9.13 3.47
CA TYR A 144 5.14 -10.34 2.68
C TYR A 144 6.28 -11.19 3.21
N ASN A 145 5.98 -12.42 3.60
CA ASN A 145 7.01 -13.34 4.06
C ASN A 145 7.87 -13.76 2.85
N PRO A 146 9.20 -13.59 2.91
CA PRO A 146 10.08 -14.08 1.86
C PRO A 146 10.05 -15.61 1.83
N ASN A 147 10.02 -16.19 0.62
CA ASN A 147 10.08 -17.64 0.42
C ASN A 147 11.56 -18.08 0.38
N VAL A 148 12.25 -18.00 1.53
CA VAL A 148 13.72 -18.19 1.62
C VAL A 148 14.18 -19.61 1.26
N LEU A 149 13.30 -20.61 1.31
CA LEU A 149 13.64 -22.02 1.13
C LEU A 149 13.18 -22.63 -0.21
N GLY A 150 12.67 -21.82 -1.15
CA GLY A 150 12.19 -22.34 -2.44
C GLY A 150 11.00 -23.32 -2.35
N LEU A 151 10.42 -23.49 -1.16
CA LEU A 151 9.21 -24.28 -0.96
C LEU A 151 8.07 -23.60 -1.72
N LYS A 152 7.61 -24.25 -2.80
CA LYS A 152 6.48 -23.79 -3.61
C LYS A 152 5.24 -23.71 -2.72
N GLY A 153 4.76 -22.49 -2.49
CA GLY A 153 3.56 -22.24 -1.70
C GLY A 153 3.03 -20.82 -1.92
N PRO A 154 1.72 -20.59 -1.69
CA PRO A 154 1.13 -19.25 -1.74
C PRO A 154 1.87 -18.28 -0.83
N ARG A 155 2.20 -17.08 -1.33
CA ARG A 155 2.89 -16.04 -0.55
C ARG A 155 2.04 -15.69 0.67
N LYS A 156 2.65 -15.75 1.87
CA LYS A 156 2.00 -15.29 3.11
C LYS A 156 2.06 -13.77 3.16
N MET A 157 0.90 -13.14 3.24
CA MET A 157 0.69 -11.71 3.34
C MET A 157 0.03 -11.42 4.69
N THR A 158 0.61 -10.52 5.47
CA THR A 158 0.06 -10.03 6.73
C THR A 158 -0.22 -8.54 6.58
N ILE A 159 -1.43 -8.13 6.93
CA ILE A 159 -1.83 -6.71 6.99
C ILE A 159 -1.94 -6.33 8.46
N LEU A 160 -1.33 -5.20 8.81
CA LEU A 160 -1.39 -4.60 10.13
C LEU A 160 -2.23 -3.33 10.05
N MET A 161 -3.22 -3.20 10.92
CA MET A 161 -4.03 -2.00 11.09
C MET A 161 -4.16 -1.67 12.58
N ASN A 162 -4.49 -0.43 12.90
CA ASN A 162 -4.94 -0.11 14.26
C ASN A 162 -6.33 -0.71 14.49
N THR A 163 -6.63 -1.06 15.74
CA THR A 163 -7.97 -1.46 16.16
C THR A 163 -8.97 -0.30 16.06
N MET A 164 -10.24 -0.66 16.16
CA MET A 164 -11.36 0.28 16.14
C MET A 164 -11.81 0.58 17.58
N THR A 165 -12.25 1.81 17.83
CA THR A 165 -12.94 2.20 19.07
C THR A 165 -14.32 1.54 19.12
N SER A 166 -14.98 1.60 20.28
CA SER A 166 -16.37 1.16 20.45
C SER A 166 -17.36 1.90 19.55
N GLU A 167 -16.99 3.10 19.07
CA GLU A 167 -17.78 3.91 18.13
C GLU A 167 -17.55 3.52 16.67
N GLY A 168 -16.67 2.55 16.39
CA GLY A 168 -16.34 2.14 15.03
C GLY A 168 -15.38 3.09 14.31
N HIS A 169 -14.65 3.93 15.06
CA HIS A 169 -13.59 4.79 14.51
C HIS A 169 -12.22 4.15 14.67
N MET A 170 -11.32 4.37 13.73
CA MET A 170 -9.96 3.85 13.83
C MET A 170 -9.15 4.63 14.86
N VAL A 171 -8.43 3.94 15.73
CA VAL A 171 -7.52 4.61 16.65
C VAL A 171 -6.40 5.30 15.88
N GLU A 172 -6.27 6.60 16.07
CA GLU A 172 -5.24 7.41 15.43
C GLU A 172 -3.87 7.18 16.10
N ARG A 173 -2.86 6.77 15.32
CA ARG A 173 -1.48 6.62 15.80
C ARG A 173 -0.49 7.33 14.88
N ARG A 174 0.29 8.25 15.46
CA ARG A 174 1.33 9.06 14.82
C ARG A 174 2.69 8.74 15.46
N PRO A 175 3.30 7.58 15.14
CA PRO A 175 4.50 7.11 15.83
C PRO A 175 5.68 8.06 15.59
N THR A 176 6.40 8.42 16.65
CA THR A 176 7.62 9.25 16.58
C THR A 176 8.90 8.46 16.78
N GLN A 177 8.80 7.20 17.23
CA GLN A 177 9.90 6.25 17.35
C GLN A 177 9.64 5.01 16.49
N VAL A 178 10.69 4.40 15.95
CA VAL A 178 10.59 3.23 15.05
C VAL A 178 9.87 2.06 15.71
N LYS A 179 10.17 1.81 16.99
CA LYS A 179 9.55 0.73 17.79
C LYS A 179 8.02 0.87 17.92
N ASP A 180 7.50 2.10 17.81
CA ASP A 180 6.07 2.40 17.99
C ASP A 180 5.28 2.30 16.66
N THR A 181 5.97 2.09 15.54
CA THR A 181 5.34 1.87 14.23
C THR A 181 4.64 0.51 14.17
N LEU A 182 3.68 0.33 13.27
CA LEU A 182 2.96 -0.94 13.11
C LEU A 182 3.93 -2.12 12.90
N ILE A 183 4.92 -1.95 12.02
CA ILE A 183 5.93 -2.97 11.75
C ILE A 183 6.90 -3.12 12.93
N GLY A 184 7.31 -2.02 13.56
CA GLY A 184 8.19 -2.05 14.73
C GLY A 184 7.58 -2.84 15.89
N ARG A 185 6.30 -2.58 16.20
CA ARG A 185 5.54 -3.30 17.23
C ARG A 185 5.36 -4.77 16.89
N MET A 186 4.96 -5.09 15.66
CA MET A 186 4.85 -6.48 15.18
C MET A 186 6.19 -7.23 15.28
N THR A 187 7.30 -6.58 14.93
CA THR A 187 8.65 -7.17 15.01
C THR A 187 9.09 -7.41 16.46
N ALA A 188 8.67 -6.54 17.38
CA ALA A 188 8.90 -6.71 18.81
C ALA A 188 7.94 -7.73 19.47
N GLY A 189 6.99 -8.30 18.71
CA GLY A 189 5.96 -9.20 19.23
C GLY A 189 4.84 -8.50 20.01
N ASP A 190 4.79 -7.17 20.00
CA ASP A 190 3.72 -6.40 20.61
C ASP A 190 2.55 -6.25 19.62
N THR A 191 1.57 -7.14 19.74
CA THR A 191 0.33 -7.09 18.95
C THR A 191 -0.84 -6.44 19.72
N THR A 192 -0.56 -5.80 20.86
CA THR A 192 -1.60 -5.15 21.67
C THR A 192 -2.26 -4.04 20.84
N ASP A 193 -3.60 -4.00 20.78
CA ASP A 193 -4.35 -3.03 19.97
C ASP A 193 -3.95 -2.99 18.48
N LEU A 194 -3.38 -4.08 17.95
CA LEU A 194 -3.16 -4.25 16.51
C LEU A 194 -4.17 -5.23 15.95
N LEU A 195 -4.83 -4.81 14.87
CA LEU A 195 -5.61 -5.70 14.04
C LEU A 195 -4.67 -6.37 13.04
N VAL A 196 -4.42 -7.67 13.25
CA VAL A 196 -3.56 -8.49 12.39
C VAL A 196 -4.44 -9.32 11.46
N LEU A 197 -4.36 -9.03 10.16
CA LEU A 197 -5.11 -9.73 9.12
C LEU A 197 -4.17 -10.54 8.23
N ARG A 198 -4.67 -11.60 7.61
CA ARG A 198 -3.87 -12.48 6.75
C ARG A 198 -4.59 -12.80 5.46
N ASN A 199 -3.83 -13.18 4.44
CA ASN A 199 -4.46 -13.74 3.25
C ASN A 199 -5.09 -15.10 3.56
N LYS A 200 -6.33 -15.30 3.11
CA LYS A 200 -7.02 -16.60 3.22
C LYS A 200 -6.23 -17.64 2.43
N SER A 201 -6.03 -18.80 3.04
CA SER A 201 -5.39 -19.93 2.36
C SER A 201 -6.35 -20.52 1.33
N PRO A 202 -5.88 -20.84 0.10
CA PRO A 202 -6.73 -21.45 -0.90
C PRO A 202 -7.15 -22.86 -0.45
N GLN A 203 -8.36 -23.26 -0.86
CA GLN A 203 -8.92 -24.57 -0.57
C GLN A 203 -8.68 -25.50 -1.75
N TRP A 204 -8.46 -26.78 -1.48
CA TRP A 204 -8.37 -27.78 -2.53
C TRP A 204 -9.75 -27.93 -3.21
N ASN A 205 -9.76 -27.95 -4.54
CA ASN A 205 -10.95 -28.19 -5.34
C ASN A 205 -10.70 -29.42 -6.22
N ASP A 206 -11.46 -30.49 -5.96
CA ASP A 206 -11.34 -31.78 -6.64
C ASP A 206 -11.72 -31.71 -8.12
N ASP A 207 -12.73 -30.93 -8.48
CA ASP A 207 -13.21 -30.79 -9.87
C ASP A 207 -12.12 -30.23 -10.80
N THR A 208 -11.29 -29.32 -10.27
CA THR A 208 -10.20 -28.66 -11.00
C THR A 208 -8.82 -29.22 -10.68
N ASN A 209 -8.72 -30.14 -9.71
CA ASN A 209 -7.46 -30.64 -9.14
C ASN A 209 -6.47 -29.52 -8.78
N SER A 210 -6.95 -28.45 -8.14
CA SER A 210 -6.13 -27.27 -7.85
C SER A 210 -6.55 -26.55 -6.57
N PHE A 211 -5.62 -25.76 -6.00
CA PHE A 211 -5.90 -24.88 -4.87
C PHE A 211 -6.55 -23.58 -5.38
N VAL A 212 -7.79 -23.33 -4.97
CA VAL A 212 -8.59 -22.18 -5.43
C VAL A 212 -9.18 -21.38 -4.27
N LEU A 213 -9.51 -20.12 -4.55
CA LEU A 213 -10.33 -19.28 -3.69
C LEU A 213 -11.63 -18.96 -4.43
N ASN A 214 -12.75 -18.97 -3.72
CA ASN A 214 -14.04 -18.59 -4.29
C ASN A 214 -14.21 -17.07 -4.22
N PHE A 215 -14.17 -16.40 -5.37
CA PHE A 215 -14.34 -14.95 -5.50
C PHE A 215 -15.77 -14.51 -5.81
N GLY A 216 -16.76 -15.42 -5.76
CA GLY A 216 -18.17 -15.09 -6.03
C GLY A 216 -18.39 -14.54 -7.44
N GLY A 217 -17.65 -15.03 -8.43
CA GLY A 217 -17.70 -14.54 -9.82
C GLY A 217 -17.04 -13.18 -10.06
N ARG A 218 -16.49 -12.50 -9.04
CA ARG A 218 -15.84 -11.19 -9.19
C ARG A 218 -14.50 -11.27 -9.91
N VAL A 219 -13.78 -12.39 -9.78
CA VAL A 219 -12.47 -12.61 -10.39
C VAL A 219 -12.58 -13.65 -11.49
N SER A 220 -12.11 -13.30 -12.70
CA SER A 220 -12.25 -14.13 -13.90
C SER A 220 -10.93 -14.69 -14.43
N LEU A 221 -9.78 -14.14 -14.01
CA LEU A 221 -8.46 -14.57 -14.50
C LEU A 221 -7.55 -15.03 -13.36
N ALA A 222 -6.94 -16.21 -13.52
CA ALA A 222 -5.92 -16.71 -12.61
C ALA A 222 -4.71 -15.75 -12.54
N SER A 223 -4.23 -15.48 -11.32
CA SER A 223 -3.12 -14.55 -11.08
C SER A 223 -2.61 -14.71 -9.65
N VAL A 224 -1.29 -14.64 -9.47
CA VAL A 224 -0.65 -14.55 -8.13
C VAL A 224 -1.04 -13.31 -7.33
N LYS A 225 -1.76 -12.37 -7.97
CA LYS A 225 -2.30 -11.16 -7.34
C LYS A 225 -3.72 -11.35 -6.80
N ASN A 226 -4.35 -12.50 -7.01
CA ASN A 226 -5.70 -12.73 -6.49
C ASN A 226 -5.60 -13.17 -5.04
N PHE A 227 -6.26 -12.46 -4.13
CA PHE A 227 -6.26 -12.79 -2.71
C PHE A 227 -7.54 -12.31 -2.01
N GLN A 228 -7.84 -12.96 -0.89
CA GLN A 228 -8.83 -12.51 0.09
C GLN A 228 -8.10 -12.27 1.41
N ILE A 229 -8.51 -11.25 2.16
CA ILE A 229 -7.98 -10.91 3.48
C ILE A 229 -9.05 -11.21 4.52
N VAL A 230 -8.63 -11.90 5.58
CA VAL A 230 -9.48 -12.36 6.67
C VAL A 230 -8.80 -12.11 8.01
N HIS A 231 -9.58 -12.18 9.08
CA HIS A 231 -9.05 -12.28 10.43
C HIS A 231 -8.98 -13.76 10.83
N ASP A 232 -7.98 -14.17 11.61
CA ASP A 232 -7.80 -15.60 11.95
C ASP A 232 -8.97 -16.18 12.76
N ASN A 233 -9.70 -15.34 13.50
CA ASN A 233 -10.89 -15.76 14.27
C ASN A 233 -12.16 -15.93 13.42
N ASP A 234 -12.20 -15.40 12.19
CA ASP A 234 -13.34 -15.52 11.29
C ASP A 234 -12.85 -15.53 9.83
N LEU A 235 -12.70 -16.75 9.30
CA LEU A 235 -12.20 -16.98 7.95
C LEU A 235 -13.26 -16.76 6.87
N ASP A 236 -14.54 -16.67 7.23
CA ASP A 236 -15.65 -16.51 6.29
C ASP A 236 -16.01 -15.03 6.11
N TYR A 237 -15.68 -14.20 7.10
CA TYR A 237 -15.73 -12.75 6.96
C TYR A 237 -14.59 -12.21 6.08
N ILE A 238 -14.86 -12.11 4.78
CA ILE A 238 -13.91 -11.56 3.80
C ILE A 238 -13.85 -10.01 3.91
N ILE A 239 -12.88 -9.52 4.68
CA ILE A 239 -12.64 -8.09 4.92
C ILE A 239 -12.24 -7.38 3.64
N MET A 240 -11.41 -8.02 2.81
CA MET A 240 -11.02 -7.48 1.51
C MET A 240 -10.88 -8.62 0.51
N GLN A 241 -11.39 -8.40 -0.69
CA GLN A 241 -11.22 -9.29 -1.83
C GLN A 241 -10.64 -8.52 -3.00
N PHE A 242 -9.57 -9.03 -3.59
CA PHE A 242 -8.94 -8.41 -4.74
C PHE A 242 -8.56 -9.47 -5.78
N GLY A 243 -8.76 -9.14 -7.06
CA GLY A 243 -8.30 -10.01 -8.12
C GLY A 243 -8.45 -9.45 -9.53
N ARG A 244 -7.87 -10.16 -10.47
CA ARG A 244 -7.71 -9.73 -11.86
C ARG A 244 -8.92 -10.12 -12.72
N THR A 245 -9.40 -9.18 -13.52
CA THR A 245 -10.48 -9.42 -14.50
C THR A 245 -10.02 -9.22 -15.94
N SER A 246 -8.99 -8.40 -16.18
CA SER A 246 -8.32 -8.30 -17.48
C SER A 246 -6.84 -7.93 -17.31
N GLN A 247 -6.15 -7.55 -18.39
CA GLN A 247 -4.74 -7.12 -18.31
C GLN A 247 -4.53 -5.91 -17.38
N ASP A 248 -5.45 -4.95 -17.44
CA ASP A 248 -5.35 -3.66 -16.75
C ASP A 248 -6.56 -3.35 -15.88
N ASN A 249 -7.43 -4.34 -15.63
CA ASN A 249 -8.59 -4.21 -14.75
C ASN A 249 -8.57 -5.25 -13.64
N PHE A 250 -8.93 -4.79 -12.44
CA PHE A 250 -8.96 -5.59 -11.22
C PHE A 250 -10.22 -5.22 -10.42
N THR A 251 -10.85 -6.20 -9.79
CA THR A 251 -11.91 -5.97 -8.81
C THR A 251 -11.31 -5.81 -7.44
N MET A 252 -11.87 -4.92 -6.64
CA MET A 252 -11.50 -4.69 -5.25
C MET A 252 -12.76 -4.45 -4.43
N ASP A 253 -13.04 -5.34 -3.49
CA ASP A 253 -14.16 -5.21 -2.58
C ASP A 253 -13.59 -5.16 -1.15
N CYS A 254 -14.15 -4.31 -0.30
CA CYS A 254 -13.74 -4.19 1.09
C CYS A 254 -14.96 -4.02 1.99
N GLN A 255 -14.81 -4.48 3.23
CA GLN A 255 -15.80 -4.38 4.29
C GLN A 255 -15.13 -3.81 5.56
N TYR A 256 -15.95 -3.47 6.55
CA TYR A 256 -15.47 -3.06 7.86
C TYR A 256 -14.43 -4.07 8.39
N PRO A 257 -13.35 -3.64 9.07
CA PRO A 257 -13.01 -2.26 9.43
C PRO A 257 -12.17 -1.51 8.38
N MET A 258 -12.03 -2.07 7.18
CA MET A 258 -11.14 -1.53 6.15
C MET A 258 -11.84 -0.45 5.31
N THR A 259 -11.19 0.71 5.19
CA THR A 259 -11.65 1.78 4.30
C THR A 259 -11.28 1.51 2.84
N PRO A 260 -12.00 2.05 1.84
CA PRO A 260 -11.60 1.96 0.44
C PRO A 260 -10.19 2.51 0.17
N PHE A 261 -9.77 3.54 0.92
CA PHE A 261 -8.41 4.10 0.84
C PHE A 261 -7.35 3.08 1.26
N GLN A 262 -7.54 2.41 2.40
CA GLN A 262 -6.63 1.36 2.87
C GLN A 262 -6.62 0.15 1.94
N ALA A 263 -7.81 -0.33 1.55
CA ALA A 263 -7.94 -1.45 0.62
C ALA A 263 -7.21 -1.15 -0.70
N PHE A 264 -7.36 0.07 -1.22
CA PHE A 264 -6.65 0.49 -2.43
C PHE A 264 -5.14 0.51 -2.22
N ALA A 265 -4.66 1.10 -1.12
CA ALA A 265 -3.25 1.11 -0.78
C ALA A 265 -2.66 -0.30 -0.61
N PHE A 266 -3.40 -1.23 0.01
CA PHE A 266 -2.96 -2.62 0.16
C PHE A 266 -2.96 -3.37 -1.18
N ALA A 267 -3.97 -3.15 -2.03
CA ALA A 267 -3.99 -3.71 -3.39
C ALA A 267 -2.79 -3.25 -4.21
N LEU A 268 -2.36 -1.99 -4.07
CA LEU A 268 -1.19 -1.45 -4.78
C LEU A 268 0.11 -2.23 -4.50
N THR A 269 0.29 -2.73 -3.27
CA THR A 269 1.46 -3.55 -2.89
C THR A 269 1.57 -4.85 -3.69
N SER A 270 0.47 -5.33 -4.28
CA SER A 270 0.45 -6.55 -5.11
C SER A 270 0.99 -6.33 -6.52
N PHE A 271 1.02 -5.08 -7.00
CA PHE A 271 1.52 -4.76 -8.34
C PHE A 271 3.04 -4.63 -8.39
N ASP A 272 3.68 -4.38 -7.25
CA ASP A 272 5.13 -4.28 -7.16
C ASP A 272 5.83 -5.63 -7.28
N ALA A 273 6.94 -5.62 -8.02
CA ALA A 273 7.90 -6.70 -8.06
C ALA A 273 8.50 -6.90 -6.66
N LYS A 274 8.60 -8.16 -6.24
CA LYS A 274 9.11 -8.54 -4.92
C LYS A 274 10.41 -9.31 -5.15
N LEU A 275 11.53 -8.61 -5.01
CA LEU A 275 12.86 -9.14 -5.35
C LEU A 275 13.23 -10.40 -4.54
N ALA A 276 12.57 -10.65 -3.41
CA ALA A 276 12.82 -11.78 -2.51
C ALA A 276 11.67 -12.79 -2.41
N CYS A 277 10.64 -12.69 -3.27
CA CYS A 277 9.46 -13.57 -3.21
C CYS A 277 9.18 -14.30 -4.53
N GLU A 278 10.11 -14.27 -5.49
CA GLU A 278 10.06 -15.05 -6.74
C GLU A 278 10.71 -16.42 -6.58
#